data_AF-A0A6J4RLQ2-F1
#
_entry.id   AF-A0A6J4RLQ2-F1
#
_cell.length_a   1.000
_cell.length_b   1.000
_cell.length_c   1.000
_cell.angle_alpha   90.00
_cell.angle_beta   90.00
_cell.angle_gamma   90.00
#
_symmetry.space_group_name_H-M   'P 1'
#
loop_
_entity.id
_entity.type
_entity.pdbx_description
1 polymer ?
#
loop_
_entity_poly.entity_id
_entity_poly.type
_entity_poly.pdbx_seq_one_letter_code
_entity_poly.pdbx_strand_id
1 'polypeptide(L)'
;GAVVFPMHEPDGYRAANDAVLAAAHDSGGRLRAFCRVDPRDGAQAEARRCLDAGARGIKLHPRAEGFTLAEPAVAELVALAAERRACVLIHAGRGIPALGRDTLALSGRFPDARLILAHSAISDLAWLWRELPDHPNVLIDTSWWHPSDLLGLFCLVAPGQVLWASDSPYGVPSFSAVLALRCALQAGLDSRQLAAVMGGQLERLLDGEDPADLGPAPGPGGALDPLLERVVAHLTGALQRAYAHADPEEPLGLARLACAIGEDHPHAKVASEVLELLDGYEAIVAPPPPGRVFPEALRLLVTGLVLARTPDVGLPERPAAPPPTREAAE
;
A
#
# COMPACT_ATOMS: atom_id res chain seq x y z
N GLY A 1 -15.09 0.78 -7.03
CA GLY A 1 -14.50 0.19 -8.25
C GLY A 1 -13.03 -0.14 -8.02
N ALA A 2 -12.30 -0.61 -9.04
CA ALA A 2 -10.85 -0.84 -8.96
C ALA A 2 -10.12 -0.24 -10.16
N VAL A 3 -8.88 0.21 -9.97
CA VAL A 3 -8.02 0.66 -11.07
C VAL A 3 -7.18 -0.51 -11.57
N VAL A 4 -7.11 -0.65 -12.89
CA VAL A 4 -6.31 -1.67 -13.59
C VAL A 4 -5.41 -1.00 -14.63
N PHE A 5 -4.20 -1.52 -14.82
CA PHE A 5 -3.22 -1.03 -15.78
C PHE A 5 -2.30 -2.17 -16.24
N PRO A 6 -1.63 -2.03 -17.40
CA PRO A 6 -0.67 -3.03 -17.86
C PRO A 6 0.50 -3.26 -16.90
N MET A 7 1.02 -4.49 -16.91
CA MET A 7 2.32 -4.81 -16.35
C MET A 7 3.44 -4.22 -17.22
N HIS A 8 4.70 -4.54 -16.95
CA HIS A 8 5.80 -4.05 -17.77
C HIS A 8 5.81 -4.82 -19.10
N GLU A 9 5.74 -4.09 -20.21
CA GLU A 9 5.65 -4.64 -21.58
C GLU A 9 6.84 -4.10 -22.40
N PRO A 10 7.96 -4.85 -22.48
CA PRO A 10 9.19 -4.37 -23.14
C PRO A 10 9.02 -4.02 -24.63
N ASP A 11 8.05 -4.66 -25.31
CA ASP A 11 7.77 -4.46 -26.73
C ASP A 11 6.76 -3.31 -27.00
N GLY A 12 6.36 -2.59 -25.95
CA GLY A 12 5.47 -1.44 -26.02
C GLY A 12 4.07 -1.69 -25.45
N TYR A 13 3.38 -0.61 -25.09
CA TYR A 13 2.18 -0.68 -24.26
C TYR A 13 0.85 -0.72 -25.01
N ARG A 14 0.82 -0.46 -26.32
CA ARG A 14 -0.44 -0.25 -27.06
C ARG A 14 -1.41 -1.44 -26.94
N ALA A 15 -0.95 -2.64 -27.27
CA ALA A 15 -1.80 -3.83 -27.22
C ALA A 15 -2.27 -4.15 -25.79
N ALA A 16 -1.40 -3.95 -24.79
CA ALA A 16 -1.76 -4.17 -23.39
C ALA A 16 -2.74 -3.10 -22.86
N ASN A 17 -2.58 -1.83 -23.27
CA ASN A 17 -3.53 -0.76 -23.00
C ASN A 17 -4.90 -1.08 -23.62
N ASP A 18 -4.95 -1.59 -24.85
CA ASP A 18 -6.19 -2.01 -25.51
C ASP A 18 -6.89 -3.13 -24.73
N ALA A 19 -6.14 -4.12 -24.24
CA ALA A 19 -6.69 -5.20 -23.42
C ALA A 19 -7.26 -4.68 -22.08
N VAL A 20 -6.56 -3.75 -21.42
CA VAL A 20 -7.03 -3.14 -20.16
C VAL A 20 -8.25 -2.26 -20.39
N LEU A 21 -8.30 -1.49 -21.48
CA LEU A 21 -9.47 -0.68 -21.87
C LEU A 21 -10.69 -1.56 -22.14
N ALA A 22 -10.52 -2.65 -22.89
CA ALA A 22 -11.58 -3.63 -23.15
C ALA A 22 -12.09 -4.26 -21.84
N ALA A 23 -11.19 -4.72 -20.97
CA ALA A 23 -11.57 -5.27 -19.67
C ALA A 23 -12.31 -4.24 -18.80
N ALA A 24 -11.90 -2.96 -18.82
CA ALA A 24 -12.59 -1.89 -18.10
C ALA A 24 -14.00 -1.63 -18.64
N HIS A 25 -14.15 -1.59 -19.97
CA HIS A 25 -15.44 -1.46 -20.64
C HIS A 25 -16.38 -2.62 -20.28
N ASP A 26 -15.92 -3.85 -20.46
CA ASP A 26 -16.71 -5.08 -20.24
C ASP A 26 -17.07 -5.29 -18.76
N SER A 27 -16.34 -4.63 -17.84
CA SER A 27 -16.62 -4.71 -16.41
C SER A 27 -17.91 -4.00 -15.97
N GLY A 28 -18.51 -3.16 -16.84
CA GLY A 28 -19.66 -2.33 -16.51
C GLY A 28 -19.36 -1.22 -15.48
N GLY A 29 -18.10 -0.74 -15.46
CA GLY A 29 -17.64 0.30 -14.54
C GLY A 29 -17.09 -0.19 -13.19
N ARG A 30 -17.03 -1.51 -12.96
CA ARG A 30 -16.34 -2.08 -11.81
C ARG A 30 -14.83 -1.86 -11.87
N LEU A 31 -14.27 -1.84 -13.07
CA LEU A 31 -12.86 -1.56 -13.35
C LEU A 31 -12.73 -0.22 -14.09
N ARG A 32 -11.68 0.53 -13.75
CA ARG A 32 -11.26 1.77 -14.41
C ARG A 32 -9.85 1.59 -14.96
N ALA A 33 -9.67 1.83 -16.25
CA ALA A 33 -8.39 1.66 -16.92
C ALA A 33 -7.47 2.86 -16.66
N PHE A 34 -6.23 2.60 -16.25
CA PHE A 34 -5.11 3.52 -16.44
C PHE A 34 -4.24 2.98 -17.58
N CYS A 35 -3.83 3.84 -18.51
CA CYS A 35 -2.87 3.43 -19.52
C CYS A 35 -1.45 3.52 -18.97
N ARG A 36 -0.60 2.54 -19.28
CA ARG A 36 0.83 2.62 -19.00
C ARG A 36 1.55 3.10 -20.25
N VAL A 37 2.57 3.92 -20.07
CA VAL A 37 3.39 4.47 -21.15
C VAL A 37 4.86 4.54 -20.74
N ASP A 38 5.75 4.45 -21.71
CA ASP A 38 7.15 4.86 -21.57
C ASP A 38 7.26 6.31 -22.07
N PRO A 39 7.66 7.29 -21.23
CA PRO A 39 7.84 8.68 -21.64
C PRO A 39 8.73 8.90 -22.89
N ARG A 40 9.59 7.94 -23.23
CA ARG A 40 10.52 8.02 -24.36
C ARG A 40 10.02 7.34 -25.63
N ASP A 41 8.88 6.67 -25.59
CA ASP A 41 8.31 5.96 -26.73
C ASP A 41 6.85 6.38 -26.99
N GLY A 42 6.67 7.41 -27.83
CA GLY A 42 5.35 7.82 -28.31
C GLY A 42 4.32 8.19 -27.23
N ALA A 43 4.78 8.43 -25.99
CA ALA A 43 3.95 8.46 -24.77
C ALA A 43 2.75 9.40 -24.87
N GLN A 44 2.96 10.60 -25.42
CA GLN A 44 1.93 11.63 -25.56
C GLN A 44 0.77 11.18 -26.45
N ALA A 45 1.10 10.61 -27.62
CA ALA A 45 0.10 10.16 -28.57
C ALA A 45 -0.69 8.97 -28.01
N GLU A 46 -0.01 8.05 -27.33
CA GLU A 46 -0.65 6.87 -26.75
C GLU A 46 -1.50 7.20 -25.52
N ALA A 47 -1.01 8.06 -24.62
CA ALA A 47 -1.78 8.53 -23.47
C ALA A 47 -3.05 9.28 -23.92
N ARG A 48 -2.93 10.18 -24.89
CA ARG A 48 -4.09 10.90 -25.45
C ARG A 48 -5.12 9.94 -26.02
N ARG A 49 -4.69 8.97 -26.84
CA ARG A 49 -5.58 7.95 -27.40
C ARG A 49 -6.30 7.17 -26.31
N CYS A 50 -5.58 6.72 -25.29
CA CYS A 50 -6.19 5.92 -24.22
C CYS A 50 -7.19 6.73 -23.39
N LEU A 51 -6.87 7.98 -23.07
CA LEU A 51 -7.78 8.89 -22.37
C LEU A 51 -9.04 9.17 -23.21
N ASP A 52 -8.88 9.42 -24.53
CA ASP A 52 -10.00 9.59 -25.45
C ASP A 52 -10.85 8.30 -25.57
N ALA A 53 -10.24 7.13 -25.41
CA ALA A 53 -10.90 5.83 -25.36
C ALA A 53 -11.51 5.47 -23.98
N GLY A 54 -11.40 6.36 -22.99
CA GLY A 54 -12.05 6.20 -21.69
C GLY A 54 -11.15 5.79 -20.53
N ALA A 55 -9.82 5.73 -20.70
CA ALA A 55 -8.92 5.63 -19.56
C ALA A 55 -9.15 6.81 -18.58
N ARG A 56 -8.93 6.56 -17.29
CA ARG A 56 -9.10 7.54 -16.20
C ARG A 56 -7.77 8.00 -15.58
N GLY A 57 -6.67 7.51 -16.12
CA GLY A 57 -5.35 7.89 -15.64
C GLY A 57 -4.20 7.29 -16.44
N ILE A 58 -3.01 7.68 -16.04
CA ILE A 58 -1.73 7.28 -16.63
C ILE A 58 -0.89 6.61 -15.53
N LYS A 59 -0.32 5.45 -15.84
CA LYS A 59 0.64 4.74 -14.97
C LYS A 59 2.05 4.98 -15.48
N LEU A 60 2.91 5.45 -14.57
CA LEU A 60 4.34 5.66 -14.76
C LEU A 60 5.15 4.74 -13.84
N HIS A 61 6.22 4.15 -14.36
CA HIS A 61 7.12 3.31 -13.57
C HIS A 61 8.61 3.64 -13.84
N PRO A 62 9.12 4.77 -13.31
CA PRO A 62 10.46 5.30 -13.61
C PRO A 62 11.61 4.28 -13.59
N ARG A 63 11.59 3.35 -12.62
CA ARG A 63 12.61 2.30 -12.50
C ARG A 63 12.57 1.23 -13.61
N ALA A 64 11.38 0.85 -14.08
CA ALA A 64 11.23 -0.24 -15.05
C ALA A 64 11.50 0.27 -16.47
N GLU A 65 11.09 1.50 -16.77
CA GLU A 65 11.35 2.14 -18.07
C GLU A 65 12.63 3.01 -18.08
N GLY A 66 13.35 3.10 -16.95
CA GLY A 66 14.66 3.75 -16.88
C GLY A 66 14.66 5.27 -17.14
N PHE A 67 13.65 5.99 -16.64
CA PHE A 67 13.50 7.44 -16.77
C PHE A 67 13.44 8.16 -15.41
N THR A 68 13.56 9.48 -15.41
CA THR A 68 13.37 10.33 -14.21
C THR A 68 12.16 11.24 -14.36
N LEU A 69 11.59 11.67 -13.23
CA LEU A 69 10.43 12.59 -13.25
C LEU A 69 10.75 13.99 -13.76
N ALA A 70 12.05 14.35 -13.83
CA ALA A 70 12.52 15.62 -14.38
C ALA A 70 12.47 15.69 -15.92
N GLU A 71 12.22 14.57 -16.61
CA GLU A 71 12.19 14.55 -18.07
C GLU A 71 11.01 15.37 -18.63
N PRO A 72 11.21 16.17 -19.70
CA PRO A 72 10.16 17.00 -20.27
C PRO A 72 8.89 16.23 -20.65
N ALA A 73 9.04 15.02 -21.19
CA ALA A 73 7.92 14.16 -21.56
C ALA A 73 7.03 13.80 -20.36
N VAL A 74 7.60 13.66 -19.15
CA VAL A 74 6.81 13.43 -17.92
C VAL A 74 5.97 14.65 -17.58
N ALA A 75 6.55 15.85 -17.65
CA ALA A 75 5.82 17.09 -17.42
C ALA A 75 4.68 17.28 -18.44
N GLU A 76 4.89 16.92 -19.70
CA GLU A 76 3.84 16.94 -20.73
C GLU A 76 2.73 15.93 -20.43
N LEU A 77 3.05 14.72 -19.95
CA LEU A 77 2.06 13.71 -19.56
C LEU A 77 1.22 14.18 -18.35
N VAL A 78 1.87 14.83 -17.38
CA VAL A 78 1.18 15.43 -16.23
C VAL A 78 0.26 16.58 -16.67
N ALA A 79 0.72 17.43 -17.59
CA ALA A 79 -0.10 18.50 -18.16
C ALA A 79 -1.34 17.95 -18.88
N LEU A 80 -1.17 16.89 -19.70
CA LEU A 80 -2.27 16.20 -20.36
C LEU A 80 -3.26 15.59 -19.35
N ALA A 81 -2.76 14.94 -18.30
CA ALA A 81 -3.61 14.38 -17.26
C ALA A 81 -4.40 15.47 -16.52
N ALA A 82 -3.78 16.62 -16.21
CA ALA A 82 -4.45 17.77 -15.61
C ALA A 82 -5.58 18.31 -16.51
N GLU A 83 -5.30 18.54 -17.81
CA GLU A 83 -6.30 18.99 -18.80
C GLU A 83 -7.51 18.05 -18.84
N ARG A 84 -7.26 16.74 -18.77
CA ARG A 84 -8.29 15.70 -18.84
C ARG A 84 -8.92 15.36 -17.49
N ARG A 85 -8.52 16.02 -16.40
CA ARG A 85 -8.90 15.65 -15.02
C ARG A 85 -8.72 14.15 -14.77
N ALA A 86 -7.58 13.61 -15.20
CA ALA A 86 -7.16 12.22 -15.05
C ALA A 86 -6.05 12.10 -14.00
N CYS A 87 -5.90 10.91 -13.40
CA CYS A 87 -4.86 10.66 -12.41
C CYS A 87 -3.53 10.25 -13.05
N VAL A 88 -2.41 10.51 -12.38
CA VAL A 88 -1.09 9.97 -12.72
C VAL A 88 -0.61 9.13 -11.55
N LEU A 89 -0.57 7.81 -11.71
CA LEU A 89 -0.04 6.88 -10.73
C LEU A 89 1.44 6.62 -11.00
N ILE A 90 2.30 6.92 -10.04
CA ILE A 90 3.75 6.83 -10.16
C ILE A 90 4.23 5.73 -9.21
N HIS A 91 5.00 4.77 -9.74
CA HIS A 91 5.69 3.81 -8.87
C HIS A 91 6.69 4.56 -7.96
N ALA A 92 6.66 4.30 -6.66
CA ALA A 92 7.42 5.06 -5.66
C ALA A 92 8.28 4.17 -4.73
N GLY A 93 8.78 3.06 -5.29
CA GLY A 93 9.72 2.16 -4.62
C GLY A 93 11.18 2.65 -4.67
N ARG A 94 12.06 1.93 -3.95
CA ARG A 94 13.49 2.24 -3.87
C ARG A 94 14.15 2.29 -5.25
N GLY A 95 15.08 3.22 -5.42
CA GLY A 95 15.96 3.31 -6.60
C GLY A 95 15.51 4.32 -7.66
N ILE A 96 14.50 5.13 -7.36
CA ILE A 96 14.09 6.25 -8.22
C ILE A 96 14.78 7.52 -7.73
N PRO A 97 15.65 8.15 -8.54
CA PRO A 97 16.31 9.40 -8.15
C PRO A 97 15.30 10.52 -7.91
N ALA A 98 15.44 11.22 -6.77
CA ALA A 98 14.71 12.45 -6.43
C ALA A 98 13.17 12.39 -6.59
N LEU A 99 12.57 11.21 -6.43
CA LEU A 99 11.15 10.94 -6.62
C LEU A 99 10.26 11.98 -5.93
N GLY A 100 10.38 12.14 -4.60
CA GLY A 100 9.57 13.10 -3.85
C GLY A 100 9.76 14.54 -4.31
N ARG A 101 11.01 15.00 -4.43
CA ARG A 101 11.33 16.39 -4.84
C ARG A 101 10.77 16.74 -6.21
N ASP A 102 10.97 15.85 -7.18
CA ASP A 102 10.54 16.09 -8.55
C ASP A 102 9.00 15.96 -8.66
N THR A 103 8.36 15.12 -7.83
CA THR A 103 6.89 15.09 -7.69
C THR A 103 6.34 16.41 -7.15
N LEU A 104 6.96 17.00 -6.12
CA LEU A 104 6.55 18.31 -5.59
C LEU A 104 6.73 19.43 -6.63
N ALA A 105 7.81 19.39 -7.42
CA ALA A 105 8.01 20.33 -8.52
C ALA A 105 6.93 20.20 -9.61
N LEU A 106 6.55 18.97 -9.98
CA LEU A 106 5.45 18.72 -10.91
C LEU A 106 4.11 19.18 -10.34
N SER A 107 3.85 18.91 -9.06
CA SER A 107 2.64 19.34 -8.37
C SER A 107 2.50 20.87 -8.35
N GLY A 108 3.56 21.61 -8.00
CA GLY A 108 3.54 23.07 -8.01
C GLY A 108 3.41 23.67 -9.41
N ARG A 109 3.98 23.01 -10.43
CA ARG A 109 3.84 23.41 -11.84
C ARG A 109 2.43 23.13 -12.40
N PHE A 110 1.79 22.07 -11.93
CA PHE A 110 0.48 21.61 -12.40
C PHE A 110 -0.46 21.36 -11.21
N PRO A 111 -0.97 22.42 -10.55
CA PRO A 111 -1.79 22.28 -9.35
C PRO A 111 -3.10 21.52 -9.59
N ASP A 112 -3.60 21.50 -10.83
CA ASP A 112 -4.81 20.77 -11.24
C ASP A 112 -4.56 19.27 -11.54
N ALA A 113 -3.29 18.82 -11.58
CA ALA A 113 -2.95 17.42 -11.79
C ALA A 113 -3.24 16.59 -10.53
N ARG A 114 -3.50 15.28 -10.67
CA ARG A 114 -3.66 14.36 -9.53
C ARG A 114 -2.54 13.33 -9.52
N LEU A 115 -1.51 13.58 -8.72
CA LEU A 115 -0.32 12.74 -8.66
C LEU A 115 -0.44 11.74 -7.52
N ILE A 116 -0.41 10.45 -7.82
CA ILE A 116 -0.52 9.37 -6.83
C ILE A 116 0.83 8.66 -6.75
N LEU A 117 1.45 8.65 -5.58
CA LEU A 117 2.66 7.89 -5.29
C LEU A 117 2.29 6.52 -4.71
N ALA A 118 2.72 5.46 -5.38
CA ALA A 118 2.44 4.10 -4.94
C ALA A 118 3.26 3.67 -3.71
N HIS A 119 2.90 2.55 -3.10
CA HIS A 119 3.68 1.86 -2.08
C HIS A 119 4.04 2.73 -0.87
N SER A 120 3.06 3.47 -0.35
CA SER A 120 3.22 4.37 0.81
C SER A 120 4.27 5.46 0.60
N ALA A 121 4.66 5.76 -0.64
CA ALA A 121 5.81 6.60 -0.97
C ALA A 121 7.06 6.21 -0.17
N ILE A 122 7.28 4.92 0.05
CA ILE A 122 8.20 4.38 1.07
C ILE A 122 9.61 4.96 1.02
N SER A 123 10.08 5.35 -0.17
CA SER A 123 11.43 5.91 -0.36
C SER A 123 11.59 7.34 0.15
N ASP A 124 10.50 8.10 0.23
CA ASP A 124 10.49 9.53 0.59
C ASP A 124 9.54 9.86 1.75
N LEU A 125 8.78 8.87 2.26
CA LEU A 125 7.82 9.05 3.35
C LEU A 125 8.46 9.68 4.60
N ALA A 126 9.76 9.49 4.85
CA ALA A 126 10.45 10.06 6.01
C ALA A 126 10.38 11.61 6.10
N TRP A 127 10.22 12.30 4.96
CA TRP A 127 10.25 13.76 4.91
C TRP A 127 9.07 14.34 4.11
N LEU A 128 8.60 13.65 3.07
CA LEU A 128 7.61 14.15 2.11
C LEU A 128 6.31 14.61 2.78
N TRP A 129 5.87 13.91 3.83
CA TRP A 129 4.64 14.22 4.57
C TRP A 129 4.58 15.66 5.09
N ARG A 130 5.74 16.31 5.32
CA ARG A 130 5.82 17.69 5.81
C ARG A 130 5.46 18.72 4.74
N GLU A 131 5.66 18.36 3.47
CA GLU A 131 5.43 19.24 2.32
C GLU A 131 4.02 19.02 1.73
N LEU A 132 3.42 17.84 1.94
CA LEU A 132 2.09 17.50 1.42
C LEU A 132 0.97 18.51 1.75
N PRO A 133 0.95 19.22 2.90
CA PRO A 133 -0.05 20.26 3.15
C PRO A 133 -0.08 21.39 2.11
N ASP A 134 1.07 21.71 1.50
CA ASP A 134 1.18 22.74 0.44
C ASP A 134 0.94 22.15 -0.95
N HIS A 135 0.74 20.83 -1.05
CA HIS A 135 0.59 20.07 -2.27
C HIS A 135 -0.64 19.12 -2.21
N PRO A 136 -1.87 19.66 -2.08
CA PRO A 136 -3.10 18.87 -1.88
C PRO A 136 -3.44 17.93 -3.04
N ASN A 137 -2.77 18.11 -4.17
CA ASN A 137 -2.94 17.34 -5.40
C ASN A 137 -1.93 16.17 -5.52
N VAL A 138 -1.08 15.98 -4.51
CA VAL A 138 -0.25 14.79 -4.31
C VAL A 138 -0.93 13.86 -3.29
N LEU A 139 -1.11 12.61 -3.69
CA LEU A 139 -1.70 11.55 -2.89
C LEU A 139 -0.74 10.37 -2.78
N ILE A 140 -0.93 9.54 -1.77
CA ILE A 140 -0.11 8.35 -1.50
C ILE A 140 -1.04 7.16 -1.33
N ASP A 141 -0.73 6.04 -1.98
CA ASP A 141 -1.50 4.81 -1.79
C ASP A 141 -0.95 3.88 -0.69
N THR A 142 -1.77 2.96 -0.22
CA THR A 142 -1.42 2.00 0.85
C THR A 142 -0.85 0.67 0.33
N SER A 143 -0.36 0.59 -0.92
CA SER A 143 0.06 -0.67 -1.54
C SER A 143 1.41 -1.17 -1.01
N TRP A 144 1.46 -1.49 0.29
CA TRP A 144 2.63 -1.90 1.04
C TRP A 144 2.26 -2.91 2.13
N TRP A 145 3.22 -3.75 2.52
CA TRP A 145 2.98 -4.89 3.41
C TRP A 145 3.30 -4.60 4.88
N HIS A 146 4.17 -3.63 5.16
CA HIS A 146 4.73 -3.45 6.50
C HIS A 146 3.91 -2.43 7.31
N PRO A 147 3.35 -2.83 8.47
CA PRO A 147 2.42 -1.99 9.23
C PRO A 147 3.06 -0.74 9.83
N SER A 148 4.36 -0.71 10.13
CA SER A 148 4.99 0.52 10.64
C SER A 148 4.98 1.64 9.61
N ASP A 149 5.10 1.30 8.32
CA ASP A 149 5.07 2.30 7.24
C ASP A 149 3.63 2.76 6.97
N LEU A 150 2.65 1.86 7.06
CA LEU A 150 1.24 2.22 6.97
C LEU A 150 0.80 3.08 8.16
N LEU A 151 1.24 2.76 9.38
CA LEU A 151 1.01 3.61 10.55
C LEU A 151 1.70 4.97 10.38
N GLY A 152 2.93 5.00 9.87
CA GLY A 152 3.60 6.25 9.53
C GLY A 152 2.79 7.09 8.53
N LEU A 153 2.30 6.46 7.47
CA LEU A 153 1.43 7.10 6.48
C LEU A 153 0.15 7.67 7.13
N PHE A 154 -0.60 6.85 7.87
CA PHE A 154 -1.86 7.26 8.47
C PHE A 154 -1.71 8.30 9.58
N CYS A 155 -0.61 8.28 10.33
CA CYS A 155 -0.35 9.25 11.40
C CYS A 155 0.18 10.59 10.88
N LEU A 156 0.90 10.60 9.75
CA LEU A 156 1.65 11.78 9.28
C LEU A 156 0.99 12.48 8.08
N VAL A 157 0.15 11.79 7.31
CA VAL A 157 -0.48 12.33 6.09
C VAL A 157 -1.97 12.53 6.33
N ALA A 158 -2.49 13.67 5.86
CA ALA A 158 -3.91 13.97 5.95
C ALA A 158 -4.73 12.86 5.27
N PRO A 159 -5.83 12.36 5.87
CA PRO A 159 -6.61 11.28 5.27
C PRO A 159 -7.12 11.60 3.86
N GLY A 160 -7.30 12.89 3.53
CA GLY A 160 -7.67 13.35 2.19
C GLY A 160 -6.67 12.99 1.09
N GLN A 161 -5.40 12.76 1.46
CA GLN A 161 -4.29 12.45 0.56
C GLN A 161 -3.86 10.98 0.62
N VAL A 162 -4.59 10.12 1.35
CA VAL A 162 -4.30 8.68 1.44
C VAL A 162 -5.34 7.88 0.66
N LEU A 163 -4.88 6.95 -0.18
CA LEU A 163 -5.73 6.08 -1.00
C LEU A 163 -5.47 4.61 -0.68
N TRP A 164 -6.50 3.82 -0.47
CA TRP A 164 -6.31 2.38 -0.36
C TRP A 164 -5.92 1.76 -1.71
N ALA A 165 -4.89 0.90 -1.70
CA ALA A 165 -4.49 0.08 -2.84
C ALA A 165 -3.95 -1.28 -2.37
N SER A 166 -4.08 -2.30 -3.23
CA SER A 166 -3.77 -3.69 -2.88
C SER A 166 -2.46 -4.25 -3.43
N ASP A 167 -1.87 -3.59 -4.43
CA ASP A 167 -0.76 -4.12 -5.23
C ASP A 167 -1.05 -5.48 -5.91
N SER A 168 -2.31 -5.79 -6.22
CA SER A 168 -2.62 -7.03 -6.95
C SER A 168 -1.89 -7.04 -8.31
N PRO A 169 -1.21 -8.15 -8.70
CA PRO A 169 -1.31 -9.50 -8.12
C PRO A 169 -0.23 -9.85 -7.09
N TYR A 170 0.59 -8.92 -6.62
CA TYR A 170 1.56 -9.19 -5.54
C TYR A 170 0.85 -9.29 -4.20
N GLY A 171 -0.03 -8.33 -3.91
CA GLY A 171 -0.93 -8.40 -2.77
C GLY A 171 -2.24 -9.15 -3.06
N VAL A 172 -3.01 -9.38 -2.01
CA VAL A 172 -4.38 -9.91 -2.09
C VAL A 172 -5.33 -8.83 -1.59
N PRO A 173 -6.33 -8.39 -2.41
CA PRO A 173 -7.18 -7.26 -2.06
C PRO A 173 -7.88 -7.37 -0.69
N SER A 174 -8.50 -8.50 -0.38
CA SER A 174 -9.17 -8.69 0.92
C SER A 174 -8.19 -8.59 2.09
N PHE A 175 -6.99 -9.16 1.93
CA PHE A 175 -5.94 -9.14 2.93
C PHE A 175 -5.37 -7.73 3.15
N SER A 176 -5.01 -7.03 2.07
CA SER A 176 -4.48 -5.67 2.16
C SER A 176 -5.51 -4.67 2.68
N ALA A 177 -6.81 -4.89 2.42
CA ALA A 177 -7.88 -4.09 2.99
C ALA A 177 -7.94 -4.22 4.52
N VAL A 178 -7.85 -5.44 5.06
CA VAL A 178 -7.83 -5.67 6.51
C VAL A 178 -6.61 -5.02 7.17
N LEU A 179 -5.43 -5.20 6.56
CA LEU A 179 -4.19 -4.55 7.00
C LEU A 179 -4.35 -3.03 7.08
N ALA A 180 -4.77 -2.39 5.99
CA ALA A 180 -4.90 -0.95 5.90
C ALA A 180 -5.97 -0.41 6.86
N LEU A 181 -7.15 -1.04 6.92
CA LEU A 181 -8.23 -0.68 7.86
C LEU A 181 -7.76 -0.72 9.30
N ARG A 182 -7.04 -1.78 9.67
CA ARG A 182 -6.55 -1.95 11.04
C ARG A 182 -5.49 -0.91 11.40
N CYS A 183 -4.55 -0.61 10.50
CA CYS A 183 -3.58 0.47 10.71
C CYS A 183 -4.26 1.85 10.79
N ALA A 184 -5.28 2.11 9.95
CA ALA A 184 -6.02 3.37 9.99
C ALA A 184 -6.81 3.55 11.29
N LEU A 185 -7.47 2.49 11.78
CA LEU A 185 -8.15 2.48 13.08
C LEU A 185 -7.17 2.72 14.23
N GLN A 186 -6.01 2.06 14.21
CA GLN A 186 -4.95 2.26 15.19
C GLN A 186 -4.42 3.70 15.19
N ALA A 187 -4.34 4.34 14.01
CA ALA A 187 -3.96 5.73 13.86
C ALA A 187 -5.07 6.72 14.28
N GLY A 188 -6.28 6.24 14.56
CA GLY A 188 -7.39 7.06 15.05
C GLY A 188 -8.30 7.64 13.96
N LEU A 189 -8.32 7.07 12.75
CA LEU A 189 -9.26 7.51 11.71
C LEU A 189 -10.71 7.18 12.11
N ASP A 190 -11.60 8.16 11.92
CA ASP A 190 -13.04 7.98 12.13
C ASP A 190 -13.72 7.25 10.95
N SER A 191 -14.99 6.89 11.11
CA SER A 191 -15.74 6.15 10.08
C SER A 191 -15.87 6.90 8.75
N ARG A 192 -15.91 8.24 8.76
CA ARG A 192 -15.99 9.06 7.54
C ARG A 192 -14.64 9.03 6.81
N GLN A 193 -13.55 9.22 7.54
CA GLN A 193 -12.19 9.18 7.01
C GLN A 193 -11.87 7.80 6.44
N LEU A 194 -12.24 6.72 7.15
CA LEU A 194 -12.07 5.35 6.68
C LEU A 194 -12.82 5.09 5.37
N ALA A 195 -14.10 5.46 5.29
CA ALA A 195 -14.88 5.26 4.07
C ALA A 195 -14.28 5.98 2.86
N ALA A 196 -13.74 7.19 3.08
CA ALA A 196 -13.09 7.95 2.02
C ALA A 196 -11.75 7.31 1.60
N VAL A 197 -10.86 6.98 2.53
CA VAL A 197 -9.56 6.37 2.20
C VAL A 197 -9.74 5.01 1.52
N MET A 198 -10.69 4.20 1.99
CA MET A 198 -10.90 2.83 1.50
C MET A 198 -11.60 2.74 0.12
N GLY A 199 -11.94 3.88 -0.49
CA GLY A 199 -12.43 3.90 -1.87
C GLY A 199 -13.07 5.21 -2.29
N GLY A 200 -13.75 5.91 -1.37
CA GLY A 200 -14.51 7.11 -1.72
C GLY A 200 -13.67 8.24 -2.31
N GLN A 201 -12.44 8.43 -1.83
CA GLN A 201 -11.50 9.43 -2.36
C GLN A 201 -11.04 9.05 -3.76
N LEU A 202 -10.67 7.78 -4.00
CA LEU A 202 -10.26 7.34 -5.33
C LEU A 202 -11.42 7.45 -6.34
N GLU A 203 -12.64 7.03 -5.97
CA GLU A 203 -13.82 7.13 -6.83
C GLU A 203 -14.10 8.59 -7.24
N ARG A 204 -14.07 9.50 -6.27
CA ARG A 204 -14.17 10.95 -6.47
C ARG A 204 -13.13 11.49 -7.47
N LEU A 205 -11.87 11.07 -7.35
CA LEU A 205 -10.81 11.46 -8.30
C LEU A 205 -11.01 10.86 -9.69
N LEU A 206 -11.53 9.64 -9.79
CA LEU A 206 -11.80 8.95 -11.07
C LEU A 206 -13.02 9.52 -11.79
N ASP A 207 -13.98 10.08 -11.05
CA ASP A 207 -15.12 10.82 -11.60
C ASP A 207 -14.78 12.26 -11.97
N GLY A 208 -13.51 12.63 -11.80
CA GLY A 208 -13.02 13.91 -12.23
C GLY A 208 -13.21 14.99 -11.18
N GLU A 209 -13.61 14.72 -9.95
CA GLU A 209 -13.77 15.76 -8.94
C GLU A 209 -12.42 16.15 -8.28
N ASP A 210 -12.40 17.25 -7.53
CA ASP A 210 -11.20 17.65 -6.76
C ASP A 210 -10.93 16.65 -5.60
N PRO A 211 -9.83 16.71 -4.85
CA PRO A 211 -9.64 15.87 -3.65
C PRO A 211 -10.46 16.38 -2.45
N ALA A 212 -11.03 15.49 -1.64
CA ALA A 212 -11.84 15.86 -0.47
C ALA A 212 -10.93 16.21 0.71
N ASP A 213 -11.21 17.34 1.35
CA ASP A 213 -10.63 17.65 2.65
C ASP A 213 -11.29 16.79 3.73
N LEU A 214 -10.46 16.03 4.44
CA LEU A 214 -10.86 15.10 5.50
C LEU A 214 -10.21 15.47 6.84
N GLY A 215 -9.73 16.72 6.96
CA GLY A 215 -9.03 17.22 8.12
C GLY A 215 -7.54 16.86 8.12
N PRO A 216 -6.81 17.31 9.16
CA PRO A 216 -5.38 17.08 9.28
C PRO A 216 -5.07 15.60 9.55
N ALA A 217 -3.79 15.24 9.43
CA ALA A 217 -3.30 13.96 9.93
C ALA A 217 -3.58 13.84 11.45
N PRO A 218 -3.94 12.65 11.97
CA PRO A 218 -4.14 12.42 13.40
C PRO A 218 -2.92 12.75 14.27
N GLY A 219 -1.71 12.65 13.69
CA GLY A 219 -0.46 12.74 14.43
C GLY A 219 -0.02 11.37 14.99
N PRO A 220 1.22 11.28 15.51
CA PRO A 220 1.69 10.05 16.13
C PRO A 220 0.92 9.75 17.42
N GLY A 221 0.53 8.48 17.59
CA GLY A 221 -0.06 7.98 18.84
C GLY A 221 0.97 7.74 19.94
N GLY A 222 0.54 7.03 21.00
CA GLY A 222 1.43 6.57 22.07
C GLY A 222 2.52 5.61 21.57
N ALA A 223 3.60 5.49 22.32
CA ALA A 223 4.65 4.50 22.04
C ALA A 223 4.09 3.07 22.16
N LEU A 224 4.54 2.16 21.30
CA LEU A 224 4.19 0.75 21.43
C LEU A 224 4.79 0.18 22.73
N ASP A 225 4.04 -0.71 23.39
CA ASP A 225 4.55 -1.47 24.52
C ASP A 225 5.86 -2.21 24.14
N PRO A 226 6.93 -2.12 24.95
CA PRO A 226 8.22 -2.73 24.63
C PRO A 226 8.16 -4.25 24.40
N LEU A 227 7.23 -4.98 25.01
CA LEU A 227 7.08 -6.42 24.79
C LEU A 227 6.44 -6.70 23.43
N LEU A 228 5.46 -5.91 23.01
CA LEU A 228 4.91 -6.00 21.64
C LEU A 228 5.94 -5.59 20.59
N GLU A 229 6.80 -4.60 20.88
CA GLU A 229 7.90 -4.21 19.99
C GLU A 229 8.86 -5.37 19.72
N ARG A 230 9.08 -6.26 20.69
CA ARG A 230 9.88 -7.48 20.47
C ARG A 230 9.21 -8.44 19.49
N VAL A 231 7.90 -8.67 19.64
CA VAL A 231 7.12 -9.51 18.71
C VAL A 231 7.23 -8.97 17.29
N VAL A 232 7.06 -7.65 17.14
CA VAL A 232 7.20 -6.93 15.86
C VAL A 232 8.58 -7.13 15.27
N ALA A 233 9.64 -6.89 16.04
CA ALA A 233 11.02 -7.00 15.57
C ALA A 233 11.34 -8.41 15.05
N HIS A 234 10.93 -9.44 15.80
CA HIS A 234 11.19 -10.83 15.44
C HIS A 234 10.35 -11.28 14.22
N LEU A 235 9.07 -10.93 14.15
CA LEU A 235 8.22 -11.23 12.98
C LEU A 235 8.70 -10.50 11.72
N THR A 236 9.11 -9.23 11.83
CA THR A 236 9.73 -8.51 10.71
C THR A 236 11.01 -9.21 10.26
N GLY A 237 11.86 -9.65 11.19
CA GLY A 237 13.06 -10.44 10.88
C GLY A 237 12.75 -11.74 10.14
N ALA A 238 11.74 -12.49 10.60
CA ALA A 238 11.28 -13.73 9.95
C ALA A 238 10.77 -13.47 8.53
N LEU A 239 9.91 -12.46 8.34
CA LEU A 239 9.37 -12.09 7.04
C LEU A 239 10.45 -11.64 6.05
N GLN A 240 11.43 -10.87 6.50
CA GLN A 240 12.56 -10.45 5.66
C GLN A 240 13.38 -11.65 5.17
N ARG A 241 13.64 -12.63 6.05
CA ARG A 241 14.33 -13.86 5.67
C ARG A 241 13.49 -14.67 4.68
N ALA A 242 12.20 -14.86 4.95
CA ALA A 242 11.30 -15.57 4.05
C ALA A 242 11.21 -14.91 2.65
N TYR A 243 11.11 -13.57 2.58
CA TYR A 243 11.11 -12.84 1.32
C TYR A 243 12.44 -12.91 0.57
N ALA A 244 13.55 -13.07 1.29
CA ALA A 244 14.87 -13.34 0.71
C ALA A 244 15.08 -14.82 0.35
N HIS A 245 14.05 -15.67 0.45
CA HIS A 245 14.13 -17.13 0.29
C HIS A 245 15.16 -17.79 1.23
N ALA A 246 15.35 -17.20 2.40
CA ALA A 246 16.17 -17.72 3.48
C ALA A 246 15.29 -18.32 4.60
N ASP A 247 15.88 -19.24 5.36
CA ASP A 247 15.22 -19.95 6.46
C ASP A 247 14.80 -19.01 7.61
N PRO A 248 13.50 -18.86 7.93
CA PRO A 248 13.02 -17.96 8.98
C PRO A 248 12.88 -18.61 10.38
N GLU A 249 13.30 -19.86 10.60
CA GLU A 249 13.01 -20.63 11.83
C GLU A 249 13.43 -19.91 13.12
N GLU A 250 14.69 -19.46 13.22
CA GLU A 250 15.20 -18.79 14.42
C GLU A 250 14.40 -17.54 14.83
N PRO A 251 14.18 -16.52 13.96
CA PRO A 251 13.35 -15.38 14.35
C PRO A 251 11.88 -15.74 14.58
N LEU A 252 11.34 -16.81 14.01
CA LEU A 252 10.01 -17.29 14.35
C LEU A 252 9.96 -17.84 15.78
N GLY A 253 10.94 -18.65 16.18
CA GLY A 253 11.08 -19.12 17.55
C GLY A 253 11.18 -17.96 18.56
N LEU A 254 11.97 -16.92 18.22
CA LEU A 254 12.06 -15.72 19.05
C LEU A 254 10.74 -14.92 19.10
N ALA A 255 9.97 -14.89 18.01
CA ALA A 255 8.65 -14.27 17.99
C ALA A 255 7.68 -15.01 18.92
N ARG A 256 7.64 -16.36 18.87
CA ARG A 256 6.83 -17.18 19.79
C ARG A 256 7.19 -16.89 21.25
N LEU A 257 8.48 -16.93 21.58
CA LEU A 257 8.95 -16.63 22.94
C LEU A 257 8.65 -15.20 23.39
N ALA A 258 8.61 -14.23 22.47
CA ALA A 258 8.23 -12.86 22.77
C ALA A 258 6.73 -12.72 23.10
N CYS A 259 5.88 -13.66 22.69
CA CYS A 259 4.47 -13.71 23.07
C CYS A 259 4.22 -14.32 24.47
N ALA A 260 5.24 -14.91 25.12
CA ALA A 260 5.11 -15.48 26.47
C ALA A 260 5.14 -14.40 27.57
N ILE A 261 4.15 -13.50 27.55
CA ILE A 261 4.06 -12.32 28.43
C ILE A 261 3.19 -12.53 29.67
N GLY A 262 2.51 -13.67 29.79
CA GLY A 262 1.59 -13.99 30.88
C GLY A 262 0.16 -13.52 30.64
N GLU A 263 -0.80 -14.23 31.26
CA GLU A 263 -2.25 -14.01 31.08
C GLU A 263 -2.75 -12.70 31.67
N ASP A 264 -2.10 -12.20 32.73
CA ASP A 264 -2.48 -10.95 33.41
C ASP A 264 -1.99 -9.69 32.68
N HIS A 265 -1.19 -9.83 31.61
CA HIS A 265 -0.66 -8.69 30.87
C HIS A 265 -1.77 -7.98 30.08
N PRO A 266 -1.79 -6.63 29.99
CA PRO A 266 -2.79 -5.90 29.21
C PRO A 266 -2.89 -6.31 27.72
N HIS A 267 -1.81 -6.88 27.18
CA HIS A 267 -1.72 -7.34 25.80
C HIS A 267 -1.77 -8.87 25.64
N ALA A 268 -2.15 -9.61 26.69
CA ALA A 268 -2.25 -11.08 26.67
C ALA A 268 -3.07 -11.61 25.49
N LYS A 269 -4.21 -10.95 25.18
CA LYS A 269 -5.06 -11.34 24.03
C LYS A 269 -4.33 -11.19 22.69
N VAL A 270 -3.56 -10.10 22.49
CA VAL A 270 -2.78 -9.90 21.26
C VAL A 270 -1.71 -10.98 21.12
N ALA A 271 -0.99 -11.27 22.21
CA ALA A 271 0.05 -12.29 22.20
C ALA A 271 -0.50 -13.70 21.91
N SER A 272 -1.65 -14.05 22.51
CA SER A 272 -2.37 -15.30 22.28
C SER A 272 -2.77 -15.47 20.80
N GLU A 273 -3.33 -14.42 20.19
CA GLU A 273 -3.69 -14.41 18.76
C GLU A 273 -2.47 -14.54 17.84
N VAL A 274 -1.34 -13.92 18.20
CA VAL A 274 -0.10 -14.05 17.44
C VAL A 274 0.43 -15.48 17.51
N LEU A 275 0.37 -16.13 18.67
CA LEU A 275 0.75 -17.55 18.80
C LEU A 275 -0.13 -18.45 17.94
N GLU A 276 -1.45 -18.25 17.92
CA GLU A 276 -2.35 -19.03 17.04
C GLU A 276 -2.00 -18.85 15.56
N LEU A 277 -1.64 -17.64 15.14
CA LEU A 277 -1.21 -17.37 13.76
C LEU A 277 0.13 -18.03 13.42
N LEU A 278 1.03 -18.16 14.40
CA LEU A 278 2.30 -18.88 14.25
C LEU A 278 2.05 -20.40 14.12
N ASP A 279 1.18 -20.96 14.95
CA ASP A 279 0.75 -22.37 14.85
C ASP A 279 0.10 -22.65 13.49
N GLY A 280 -0.78 -21.74 13.06
CA GLY A 280 -1.42 -21.81 11.76
C GLY A 280 -0.42 -21.73 10.60
N TYR A 281 0.62 -20.89 10.72
CA TYR A 281 1.69 -20.82 9.72
C TYR A 281 2.42 -22.15 9.60
N GLU A 282 2.87 -22.73 10.72
CA GLU A 282 3.58 -24.01 10.73
C GLU A 282 2.73 -25.15 10.17
N ALA A 283 1.42 -25.15 10.46
CA ALA A 283 0.50 -26.18 9.98
C ALA A 283 0.28 -26.15 8.46
N ILE A 284 0.39 -24.99 7.81
CA ILE A 284 0.04 -24.82 6.38
C ILE A 284 1.19 -24.37 5.49
N VAL A 285 2.38 -24.11 6.03
CA VAL A 285 3.51 -23.62 5.25
C VAL A 285 3.85 -24.62 4.13
N ALA A 286 3.81 -24.12 2.91
CA ALA A 286 4.05 -24.87 1.69
C ALA A 286 4.66 -23.96 0.62
N PRO A 287 5.31 -24.51 -0.42
CA PRO A 287 5.79 -23.71 -1.56
C PRO A 287 4.68 -22.84 -2.17
N PRO A 288 5.03 -21.69 -2.79
CA PRO A 288 4.04 -20.83 -3.42
C PRO A 288 3.25 -21.56 -4.52
N PRO A 289 1.94 -21.29 -4.68
CA PRO A 289 1.16 -21.84 -5.78
C PRO A 289 1.64 -21.26 -7.13
N PRO A 290 1.32 -21.92 -8.26
CA PRO A 290 1.72 -21.45 -9.59
C PRO A 290 1.37 -19.98 -9.83
N GLY A 291 2.33 -19.20 -10.32
CA GLY A 291 2.15 -17.77 -10.60
C GLY A 291 2.27 -16.85 -9.38
N ARG A 292 2.58 -17.38 -8.19
CA ARG A 292 2.92 -16.59 -7.00
C ARG A 292 4.39 -16.74 -6.64
N VAL A 293 4.95 -15.67 -6.09
CA VAL A 293 6.36 -15.63 -5.64
C VAL A 293 6.51 -16.12 -4.20
N PHE A 294 5.49 -15.87 -3.37
CA PHE A 294 5.55 -16.09 -1.93
C PHE A 294 4.52 -17.13 -1.45
N PRO A 295 4.89 -17.99 -0.48
CA PRO A 295 3.96 -18.90 0.18
C PRO A 295 2.72 -18.17 0.72
N GLU A 296 1.55 -18.80 0.61
CA GLU A 296 0.32 -18.21 1.14
C GLU A 296 0.34 -18.08 2.66
N ALA A 297 1.02 -19.00 3.33
CA ALA A 297 1.19 -19.02 4.78
C ALA A 297 1.83 -17.75 5.34
N LEU A 298 2.67 -17.04 4.56
CA LEU A 298 3.28 -15.78 5.02
C LEU A 298 2.26 -14.70 5.38
N ARG A 299 1.03 -14.79 4.86
CA ARG A 299 -0.06 -13.88 5.25
C ARG A 299 -0.41 -13.99 6.74
N LEU A 300 -0.23 -15.16 7.36
CA LEU A 300 -0.46 -15.34 8.80
C LEU A 300 0.61 -14.61 9.62
N LEU A 301 1.88 -14.67 9.20
CA LEU A 301 2.98 -13.93 9.83
C LEU A 301 2.79 -12.41 9.70
N VAL A 302 2.41 -11.93 8.51
CA VAL A 302 2.08 -10.52 8.30
C VAL A 302 0.88 -10.15 9.18
N THR A 303 -0.14 -10.99 9.28
CA THR A 303 -1.29 -10.73 10.18
C THR A 303 -0.81 -10.57 11.63
N GLY A 304 0.03 -11.49 12.12
CA GLY A 304 0.57 -11.42 13.49
C GLY A 304 1.37 -10.14 13.73
N LEU A 305 2.20 -9.74 12.75
CA LEU A 305 2.95 -8.49 12.78
C LEU A 305 2.02 -7.27 12.89
N VAL A 306 0.90 -7.30 12.15
CA VAL A 306 -0.11 -6.23 12.20
C VAL A 306 -0.79 -6.20 13.55
N LEU A 307 -1.22 -7.35 14.09
CA LEU A 307 -1.87 -7.41 15.40
C LEU A 307 -0.97 -6.82 16.48
N ALA A 308 0.32 -7.20 16.50
CA ALA A 308 1.30 -6.67 17.44
C ALA A 308 1.55 -5.15 17.27
N ARG A 309 1.45 -4.62 16.04
CA ARG A 309 1.55 -3.17 15.76
C ARG A 309 0.28 -2.38 15.99
N THR A 310 -0.85 -3.04 16.21
CA THR A 310 -2.16 -2.39 16.30
C THR A 310 -2.97 -2.92 17.50
N PRO A 311 -2.41 -2.86 18.73
CA PRO A 311 -3.03 -3.50 19.89
C PRO A 311 -4.35 -2.87 20.32
N ASP A 312 -4.63 -1.62 19.94
CA ASP A 312 -5.83 -0.89 20.38
C ASP A 312 -7.06 -1.22 19.50
N VAL A 313 -6.85 -1.89 18.37
CA VAL A 313 -7.92 -2.28 17.48
C VAL A 313 -8.50 -3.62 17.92
N GLY A 314 -9.82 -3.67 18.06
CA GLY A 314 -10.56 -4.87 18.49
C GLY A 314 -10.13 -6.13 17.75
N LEU A 315 -10.04 -7.23 18.48
CA LEU A 315 -9.74 -8.56 17.98
C LEU A 315 -11.02 -9.39 17.92
N PRO A 316 -11.19 -10.28 16.93
CA PRO A 316 -12.28 -11.25 16.95
C PRO A 316 -12.25 -12.10 18.23
N GLU A 317 -13.34 -12.80 18.52
CA GLU A 317 -13.33 -13.83 19.56
C GLU A 317 -12.69 -15.11 19.01
N ARG A 318 -11.64 -15.59 19.67
CA ARG A 318 -10.99 -16.86 19.39
C ARG A 318 -10.79 -17.66 20.67
N PRO A 319 -11.76 -18.49 21.05
CA PRO A 319 -11.69 -19.24 22.31
C PRO A 319 -10.65 -20.37 22.30
N ALA A 320 -10.06 -20.68 21.14
CA ALA A 320 -9.05 -21.72 20.98
C ALA A 320 -7.62 -21.18 20.88
N ALA A 321 -7.42 -19.87 20.97
CA ALA A 321 -6.09 -19.28 20.93
C ALA A 321 -5.26 -19.76 22.16
N PRO A 322 -3.99 -20.16 21.98
CA PRO A 322 -3.17 -20.68 23.07
C PRO A 322 -2.88 -19.57 24.08
N PRO A 323 -2.78 -19.89 25.38
CA PRO A 323 -2.48 -18.87 26.38
C PRO A 323 -1.06 -18.32 26.17
N PRO A 324 -0.79 -17.04 26.48
CA PRO A 324 0.52 -16.41 26.26
C PRO A 324 1.54 -16.82 27.33
N THR A 325 1.75 -18.12 27.50
CA THR A 325 2.66 -18.74 28.48
C THR A 325 3.93 -19.24 27.80
N ARG A 326 4.96 -19.51 28.61
CA ARG A 326 6.20 -20.12 28.11
C ARG A 326 5.97 -21.50 27.50
N GLU A 327 5.10 -22.31 28.11
CA GLU A 327 4.78 -23.66 27.64
C GLU A 327 4.10 -23.66 26.27
N ALA A 328 3.19 -22.72 26.01
CA ALA A 328 2.56 -22.59 24.70
C ALA A 328 3.49 -21.98 23.63
N ALA A 329 4.48 -21.20 24.07
CA ALA A 329 5.47 -20.54 23.22
C ALA A 329 6.67 -21.43 22.84
N GLU A 330 6.82 -22.59 23.47
CA GLU A 330 7.78 -23.65 23.09
C GLU A 330 7.13 -24.69 22.16
#